data_AF-A0A432ENG3-F1
#
_entry.id   AF-A0A432ENG3-F1
#
_cell.length_a   1.000
_cell.length_b   1.000
_cell.length_c   1.000
_cell.angle_alpha   90.00
_cell.angle_beta   90.00
_cell.angle_gamma   90.00
#
_symmetry.space_group_name_H-M   'P 1'
#
loop_
_entity.id
_entity.type
_entity.pdbx_description
1 polymer ?
#
loop_
_entity_poly.entity_id
_entity_poly.type
_entity_poly.pdbx_seq_one_letter_code
_entity_poly.pdbx_strand_id
1 'polypeptide(L)'
;AQAVVFLNGFLDEMDFWAGTFFVIVLGLFEVILFYWIYDAKKAWEEINRGGLITVPKLYYYIVRYVTPLFLLALLIGFVINNIFSSKGETSLVQWLARFYLLALYGFLAFLVFIAEKREKQTS
;
A
#
# COMPACT_ATOMS: atom_id res chain seq x y z
N ALA A 1 2.38 -6.07 -33.52
CA ALA A 1 1.52 -5.43 -32.51
C ALA A 1 0.60 -6.50 -31.91
N GLN A 2 1.02 -7.17 -30.83
CA GLN A 2 0.21 -8.19 -30.15
C GLN A 2 0.67 -8.49 -28.70
N ALA A 3 1.74 -7.87 -28.19
CA ALA A 3 2.20 -8.09 -26.81
C ALA A 3 1.20 -7.57 -25.76
N VAL A 4 0.51 -6.46 -26.05
CA VAL A 4 -0.48 -5.85 -25.14
C VAL A 4 -1.67 -6.78 -24.90
N VAL A 5 -2.08 -7.58 -25.89
CA VAL A 5 -3.24 -8.47 -25.77
C VAL A 5 -2.95 -9.71 -24.90
N PHE A 6 -1.72 -10.25 -24.93
CA PHE A 6 -1.30 -11.34 -24.04
C PHE A 6 -0.94 -10.86 -22.63
N LEU A 7 -0.54 -9.59 -22.49
CA LEU A 7 -0.22 -8.98 -21.21
C LEU A 7 -1.45 -8.46 -20.45
N ASN A 8 -2.60 -8.20 -21.10
CA ASN A 8 -3.77 -7.61 -20.45
C ASN A 8 -4.15 -8.34 -19.14
N GLY A 9 -4.41 -9.65 -19.18
CA GLY A 9 -4.80 -10.37 -17.95
C GLY A 9 -3.70 -10.51 -16.88
N PHE A 10 -2.42 -10.36 -17.25
CA PHE A 10 -1.30 -10.39 -16.31
C PHE A 10 -1.05 -9.01 -15.69
N LEU A 11 -1.04 -7.97 -16.52
CA LEU A 11 -0.88 -6.58 -16.10
C LEU A 11 -2.08 -6.11 -15.28
N ASP A 12 -3.30 -6.53 -15.63
CA ASP A 12 -4.51 -6.20 -14.86
C ASP A 12 -4.42 -6.75 -13.43
N GLU A 13 -3.93 -7.98 -13.23
CA GLU A 13 -3.71 -8.53 -11.89
C GLU A 13 -2.58 -7.78 -11.16
N MET A 14 -1.50 -7.42 -11.86
CA MET A 14 -0.41 -6.64 -11.25
C MET A 14 -0.87 -5.26 -10.79
N ASP A 15 -1.59 -4.53 -11.63
CA ASP A 15 -2.15 -3.21 -11.31
C ASP A 15 -3.17 -3.30 -10.18
N PHE A 16 -4.02 -4.33 -10.20
CA PHE A 16 -4.98 -4.61 -9.12
C PHE A 16 -4.29 -4.79 -7.77
N TRP A 17 -3.30 -5.68 -7.68
CA TRP A 17 -2.61 -5.95 -6.42
C TRP A 17 -1.74 -4.78 -5.99
N ALA A 18 -0.83 -4.32 -6.86
CA ALA A 18 0.20 -3.36 -6.50
C ALA A 18 -0.30 -1.90 -6.54
N GLY A 19 -1.06 -1.52 -7.56
CA GLY A 19 -1.49 -0.12 -7.79
C GLY A 19 -2.81 0.25 -7.12
N THR A 20 -3.70 -0.73 -6.90
CA THR A 20 -5.02 -0.48 -6.32
C THR A 20 -5.13 -0.98 -4.88
N PHE A 21 -4.96 -2.28 -4.64
CA PHE A 21 -5.24 -2.87 -3.33
C PHE A 21 -4.18 -2.53 -2.27
N PHE A 22 -2.91 -2.85 -2.54
CA PHE A 22 -1.85 -2.64 -1.55
C PHE A 22 -1.58 -1.16 -1.26
N VAL A 23 -1.77 -0.24 -2.22
CA VAL A 23 -1.65 1.21 -1.95
C VAL A 23 -2.63 1.66 -0.87
N ILE A 24 -3.89 1.20 -0.92
CA ILE A 24 -4.89 1.55 0.10
C ILE A 24 -4.53 0.92 1.45
N VAL A 25 -4.12 -0.35 1.47
CA VAL A 25 -3.72 -1.06 2.69
C VAL A 25 -2.50 -0.42 3.34
N LEU A 26 -1.45 -0.13 2.55
CA LEU A 26 -0.23 0.50 3.02
C LEU A 26 -0.49 1.92 3.50
N GLY A 27 -1.26 2.72 2.75
CA GLY A 27 -1.64 4.06 3.18
C GLY A 27 -2.42 4.07 4.51
N LEU A 28 -3.30 3.09 4.72
CA LEU A 28 -3.97 2.93 6.01
C LEU A 28 -2.98 2.58 7.13
N PHE A 29 -2.08 1.63 6.87
CA PHE A 29 -1.03 1.24 7.82
C PHE A 29 -0.11 2.40 8.17
N GLU A 30 0.34 3.17 7.19
CA GLU A 30 1.20 4.34 7.36
C GLU A 30 0.52 5.41 8.21
N VAL A 31 -0.74 5.73 7.94
CA VAL A 31 -1.49 6.71 8.74
C VAL A 31 -1.68 6.23 10.18
N ILE A 32 -1.97 4.94 10.40
CA ILE A 32 -2.08 4.37 11.74
C ILE A 32 -0.72 4.42 12.46
N LEU A 33 0.36 3.97 11.80
CA LEU A 33 1.71 3.97 12.36
C LEU A 33 2.14 5.39 12.74
N PHE A 34 1.94 6.35 11.84
CA PHE A 34 2.44 7.71 11.99
C PHE A 34 1.59 8.55 12.97
N TYR A 35 0.25 8.53 12.87
CA TYR A 35 -0.59 9.38 13.71
C TYR A 35 -1.06 8.71 15.01
N TRP A 36 -1.12 7.37 15.07
CA TRP A 36 -1.68 6.68 16.24
C TRP A 36 -0.60 6.00 17.07
N ILE A 37 0.38 5.33 16.43
CA ILE A 37 1.45 4.61 17.16
C ILE A 37 2.60 5.54 17.54
N TYR A 38 3.06 6.40 16.64
CA TYR A 38 4.20 7.30 16.90
C TYR A 38 3.86 8.51 17.80
N ASP A 39 2.60 8.95 17.80
CA ASP A 39 2.00 10.14 18.44
C ASP A 39 1.61 11.24 17.43
N ALA A 40 0.32 11.53 17.36
CA ALA A 40 -0.25 12.50 16.42
C ALA A 40 0.34 13.91 16.55
N LYS A 41 0.70 14.37 17.76
CA LYS A 41 1.24 15.72 17.96
C LYS A 41 2.66 15.81 17.42
N LYS A 42 3.49 14.79 17.67
CA LYS A 42 4.84 14.70 17.12
C LYS A 42 4.82 14.57 15.60
N ALA A 43 3.93 13.73 15.06
CA ALA A 43 3.69 13.61 13.62
C ALA A 43 3.31 14.96 12.98
N TRP A 44 2.44 15.73 13.63
CA TRP A 44 2.04 17.05 13.14
C TRP A 44 3.18 18.08 13.20
N GLU A 45 3.97 18.06 14.26
CA GLU A 45 5.16 18.91 14.37
C GLU A 45 6.17 18.58 13.29
N GLU A 46 6.40 17.28 13.04
CA GLU A 46 7.30 16.79 11.99
C GLU A 46 6.86 17.22 10.59
N ILE A 47 5.55 17.14 10.28
CA ILE A 47 5.00 17.62 8.99
C ILE A 47 5.22 19.12 8.79
N ASN A 48 5.15 19.91 9.86
CA ASN A 48 5.33 21.36 9.79
C ASN A 48 6.80 21.78 9.96
N ARG A 49 7.70 20.85 10.27
CA ARG A 49 9.10 21.12 10.56
C ARG A 49 9.83 21.53 9.27
N GLY A 50 10.41 22.73 9.27
CA GLY A 50 11.13 23.26 8.10
C GLY A 50 10.22 23.68 6.94
N GLY A 51 8.90 23.69 7.13
CA GLY A 51 7.94 24.16 6.13
C GLY A 51 7.91 25.69 6.05
N LEU A 52 7.97 26.23 4.83
CA LEU A 52 7.71 27.66 4.59
C LEU A 52 6.27 28.05 4.91
N ILE A 53 5.34 27.08 4.83
CA ILE A 53 3.91 27.23 5.10
C ILE A 53 3.53 26.20 6.15
N THR A 54 2.75 26.62 7.14
CA THR A 54 2.16 25.71 8.12
C THR A 54 0.85 25.15 7.60
N VAL A 55 0.66 23.84 7.79
CA VAL A 55 -0.57 23.17 7.42
C VAL A 55 -1.69 23.64 8.37
N PRO A 56 -2.87 24.01 7.87
CA PRO A 56 -3.99 24.42 8.72
C PRO A 56 -4.43 23.31 9.70
N LYS A 57 -4.76 23.69 10.94
CA LYS A 57 -5.15 22.75 12.02
C LYS A 57 -6.31 21.82 11.67
N LEU A 58 -7.15 22.17 10.69
CA LEU A 58 -8.22 21.29 10.21
C LEU A 58 -7.66 19.96 9.67
N TYR A 59 -6.55 20.00 8.91
CA TYR A 59 -5.95 18.81 8.32
C TYR A 59 -5.40 17.83 9.35
N TYR A 60 -5.04 18.31 10.54
CA TYR A 60 -4.67 17.44 11.66
C TYR A 60 -5.78 16.41 11.96
N TYR A 61 -7.04 16.88 12.01
CA TYR A 61 -8.18 16.02 12.29
C TYR A 61 -8.58 15.16 11.07
N ILE A 62 -8.43 15.71 9.86
CA ILE A 62 -8.71 14.97 8.61
C ILE A 62 -7.75 13.77 8.48
N VAL A 63 -6.44 13.99 8.63
CA VAL A 63 -5.45 12.92 8.50
C VAL A 63 -5.59 11.91 9.63
N ARG A 64 -5.84 12.36 10.87
CA ARG A 64 -5.95 11.47 12.02
C ARG A 64 -7.22 10.60 12.00
N TYR A 65 -8.36 11.11 11.54
CA TYR A 65 -9.66 10.43 11.69
C TYR A 65 -10.38 10.19 10.39
N VAL A 66 -10.49 11.19 9.52
CA VAL A 66 -11.27 11.09 8.27
C VAL A 66 -10.58 10.17 7.27
N THR A 67 -9.28 10.34 7.10
CA THR A 67 -8.46 9.57 6.16
C THR A 67 -8.46 8.07 6.48
N PRO A 68 -8.15 7.61 7.71
CA PRO A 68 -8.18 6.18 8.00
C PRO A 68 -9.60 5.60 7.89
N LEU A 69 -10.63 6.36 8.27
CA LEU A 69 -12.02 5.92 8.12
C LEU A 69 -12.40 5.76 6.63
N PHE A 70 -12.00 6.71 5.79
CA PHE A 70 -12.24 6.67 4.35
C PHE A 70 -11.51 5.49 3.69
N LEU A 71 -10.23 5.29 4.01
CA LEU A 71 -9.45 4.14 3.51
C LEU A 71 -10.05 2.81 3.98
N LEU A 72 -10.51 2.73 5.24
CA LEU A 72 -11.20 1.55 5.75
C LEU A 72 -12.51 1.30 5.01
N ALA A 73 -13.30 2.33 4.75
CA ALA A 73 -14.53 2.22 3.97
C ALA A 73 -14.27 1.73 2.53
N LEU A 74 -13.20 2.21 1.89
CA LEU A 74 -12.77 1.71 0.58
C LEU A 74 -12.40 0.22 0.62
N LEU A 75 -11.65 -0.22 1.62
CA LEU A 75 -11.32 -1.64 1.80
C LEU A 75 -12.56 -2.50 2.02
N ILE A 76 -13.51 -2.04 2.84
CA ILE A 76 -14.78 -2.74 3.06
C ILE A 76 -15.58 -2.84 1.75
N GLY A 77 -15.72 -1.72 1.03
CA GLY A 77 -16.38 -1.69 -0.26
C GLY A 77 -15.72 -2.63 -1.27
N PHE A 78 -14.39 -2.70 -1.27
CA PHE A 78 -13.63 -3.60 -2.12
C PHE A 78 -13.88 -5.07 -1.79
N VAL A 79 -13.84 -5.44 -0.51
CA VAL A 79 -14.14 -6.80 -0.02
C VAL A 79 -15.55 -7.20 -0.44
N ILE A 80 -16.53 -6.32 -0.27
CA ILE A 80 -17.92 -6.58 -0.68
C ILE A 80 -18.01 -6.80 -2.19
N ASN A 81 -17.43 -5.92 -3.00
CA ASN A 81 -17.52 -6.04 -4.46
C ASN A 81 -16.78 -7.27 -5.00
N ASN A 82 -15.54 -7.50 -4.57
CA ASN A 82 -14.71 -8.56 -5.14
C ASN A 82 -15.07 -9.95 -4.62
N ILE A 83 -15.35 -10.11 -3.32
CA ILE A 83 -15.67 -11.43 -2.76
C ILE A 83 -17.09 -11.87 -3.14
N PHE A 84 -18.07 -10.94 -3.13
CA PHE A 84 -19.45 -11.31 -3.40
C PHE A 84 -19.81 -11.30 -4.90
N SER A 85 -19.03 -10.63 -5.75
CA SER A 85 -19.27 -10.61 -7.22
C SER A 85 -18.33 -11.48 -8.05
N SER A 86 -17.30 -12.13 -7.48
CA SER A 86 -16.42 -12.97 -8.30
C SER A 86 -17.16 -14.24 -8.77
N LYS A 87 -17.49 -14.31 -10.05
CA LYS A 87 -17.78 -15.58 -10.73
C LYS A 87 -16.44 -16.30 -10.91
N GLY A 88 -16.30 -17.45 -10.25
CA GLY A 88 -15.02 -18.12 -9.96
C GLY A 88 -14.31 -18.79 -11.14
N GLU A 89 -14.08 -18.08 -12.26
CA GLU A 89 -13.17 -18.55 -13.30
C GLU A 89 -11.85 -17.78 -13.20
N THR A 90 -10.85 -18.40 -12.56
CA THR A 90 -9.49 -17.87 -12.51
C THR A 90 -8.62 -18.54 -13.56
N SER A 91 -7.98 -17.73 -14.42
CA SER A 91 -7.12 -18.21 -15.50
C SER A 91 -5.70 -18.48 -15.00
N LEU A 92 -4.98 -19.41 -15.65
CA LEU A 92 -3.57 -19.74 -15.36
C LEU A 92 -2.67 -18.48 -15.36
N VAL A 93 -2.99 -17.51 -16.23
CA VAL A 93 -2.27 -16.23 -16.33
C VAL A 93 -2.32 -15.42 -15.03
N GLN A 94 -3.44 -15.45 -14.32
CA GLN A 94 -3.60 -14.71 -13.05
C GLN A 94 -2.75 -15.33 -11.93
N TRP A 95 -2.65 -16.66 -11.89
CA TRP A 95 -1.77 -17.35 -10.94
C TRP A 95 -0.30 -17.06 -11.19
N LEU A 96 0.12 -16.98 -12.45
CA LEU A 96 1.48 -16.58 -12.80
C LEU A 96 1.78 -15.14 -12.34
N ALA A 97 0.84 -14.21 -12.52
CA ALA A 97 0.97 -12.83 -12.03
C ALA A 97 1.16 -12.79 -10.51
N ARG A 98 0.34 -13.54 -9.77
CA ARG A 98 0.44 -13.63 -8.30
C ARG A 98 1.77 -14.23 -7.84
N PHE A 99 2.22 -15.29 -8.49
CA PHE A 99 3.52 -15.90 -8.18
C PHE A 99 4.67 -14.92 -8.45
N TYR A 100 4.62 -14.21 -9.57
CA TYR A 100 5.61 -13.18 -9.90
C TYR A 100 5.65 -12.06 -8.84
N LEU A 101 4.49 -11.54 -8.43
CA LEU A 101 4.40 -10.53 -7.38
C LEU A 101 4.96 -11.03 -6.04
N LEU A 102 4.64 -12.27 -5.65
CA LEU A 102 5.17 -12.88 -4.43
C LEU A 102 6.69 -13.07 -4.49
N ALA A 103 7.21 -13.51 -5.64
CA ALA A 103 8.65 -13.64 -5.86
C ALA A 103 9.35 -12.28 -5.79
N LEU A 104 8.77 -11.24 -6.40
CA LEU A 104 9.29 -9.87 -6.32
C LEU A 104 9.30 -9.35 -4.88
N TYR A 105 8.20 -9.52 -4.15
CA TYR A 105 8.12 -9.13 -2.74
C TYR A 105 9.16 -9.86 -1.89
N GLY A 106 9.31 -11.18 -2.04
CA GLY A 106 10.31 -11.98 -1.33
C GLY A 106 11.74 -11.56 -1.65
N PHE A 107 12.01 -11.23 -2.92
CA PHE A 107 13.32 -10.70 -3.34
C PHE A 107 13.62 -9.35 -2.67
N LEU A 108 12.65 -8.42 -2.65
CA LEU A 108 12.82 -7.13 -1.97
C LEU A 108 13.03 -7.31 -0.46
N ALA A 109 12.25 -8.18 0.19
CA ALA A 109 12.42 -8.48 1.61
C ALA A 109 13.80 -9.09 1.91
N PHE A 110 14.31 -9.95 1.01
CA PHE A 110 15.66 -10.50 1.12
C PHE A 110 16.75 -9.42 0.97
N LEU A 111 16.58 -8.47 0.06
CA LEU A 111 17.50 -7.33 -0.07
C LEU A 111 17.51 -6.47 1.21
N VAL A 112 16.33 -6.22 1.81
CA VAL A 112 16.22 -5.50 3.09
C VAL A 112 16.95 -6.25 4.21
N PHE A 113 16.77 -7.58 4.28
CA PHE A 113 17.47 -8.40 5.27
C PHE A 113 19.00 -8.35 5.11
N ILE A 114 19.50 -8.37 3.87
CA ILE A 114 20.94 -8.20 3.61
C ILE A 114 21.40 -6.79 4.03
N ALA A 115 20.63 -5.75 3.72
CA ALA A 115 20.96 -4.38 4.06
C ALA A 115 21.06 -4.20 5.58
N GLU A 116 20.09 -4.72 6.34
CA GLU A 116 20.11 -4.68 7.80
C GLU A 116 21.34 -5.40 8.39
N LYS A 117 21.70 -6.56 7.84
CA LYS A 117 22.89 -7.30 8.28
C LYS A 117 24.19 -6.54 8.01
N ARG A 118 24.27 -5.77 6.92
CA ARG A 118 25.43 -4.93 6.58
C ARG A 118 25.55 -3.71 7.50
N GLU A 119 24.43 -3.08 7.85
CA GLU A 119 24.39 -1.95 8.78
C GLU A 119 24.92 -2.36 10.17
N LYS A 120 24.46 -3.50 10.69
CA LYS A 120 24.91 -4.06 11.99
C LYS A 120 26.39 -4.45 12.06
N GLN A 121 27.08 -4.56 10.93
CA GLN A 121 28.53 -4.85 10.89
C GLN A 121 29.38 -3.59 10.79
N THR A 122 28.77 -2.45 10.44
CA THR A 122 29.46 -1.16 10.23
C THR A 122 29.33 -0.23 11.44
N SER A 123 28.31 -0.44 12.29
CA SER A 123 28.19 0.17 13.63
C SER A 123 28.82 -0.71 14.70
#